data_AF-A0A0M0JIG3-F1
#
_entry.id   AF-A0A0M0JIG3-F1
#
_cell.length_a   1.000
_cell.length_b   1.000
_cell.length_c   1.000
_cell.angle_alpha   90.00
_cell.angle_beta   90.00
_cell.angle_gamma   90.00
#
_symmetry.space_group_name_H-M   'P 1'
#
loop_
_entity.id
_entity.type
_entity.pdbx_description
1 polymer ?
#
loop_
_entity_poly.entity_id
_entity_poly.type
_entity_poly.pdbx_seq_one_letter_code
_entity_poly.pdbx_strand_id
1 'polypeptide(L)'
;MNSNMPQHYGKCDDPPSKQAPPPPPRPVYEWVPNACSLRRLEASSACDVLGGKQIVVVGDSTVLQTFLSLVLMLGGRFGRDVKNGMVIADLTASACDGATRLSFVRSDLLLWTEMVSDYHTVRQCDAFSILHPFVQRASRDADVCCWGWGTTCHAA
;
A
#
# COMPACT_ATOMS: atom_id res chain seq x y z
N MET A 1 -24.81 -4.16 -5.53
CA MET A 1 -24.60 -5.54 -5.03
C MET A 1 -23.77 -5.45 -3.77
N ASN A 2 -24.39 -5.63 -2.60
CA ASN A 2 -23.70 -5.60 -1.31
C ASN A 2 -22.94 -6.93 -1.14
N SER A 3 -21.66 -6.95 -1.45
CA SER A 3 -20.79 -8.07 -1.09
C SER A 3 -20.45 -7.94 0.39
N ASN A 4 -21.33 -8.47 1.24
CA ASN A 4 -21.09 -8.69 2.67
C ASN A 4 -20.34 -10.03 2.91
N MET A 5 -19.54 -10.51 1.94
CA MET A 5 -18.70 -11.68 2.19
C MET A 5 -17.38 -11.22 2.84
N PRO A 6 -17.15 -11.55 4.13
CA PRO A 6 -15.83 -11.37 4.72
C PRO A 6 -14.82 -12.18 3.90
N GLN A 7 -13.69 -11.55 3.55
CA GLN A 7 -12.61 -12.26 2.88
C GLN A 7 -12.07 -13.33 3.83
N HIS A 8 -12.14 -14.59 3.39
CA HIS A 8 -11.84 -15.76 4.19
C HIS A 8 -10.44 -16.27 3.83
N TYR A 9 -9.40 -15.87 4.59
CA TYR A 9 -8.03 -16.33 4.35
C TYR A 9 -7.80 -17.72 4.99
N GLY A 10 -8.52 -18.72 4.48
CA GLY A 10 -8.43 -20.11 4.93
C GLY A 10 -8.81 -20.30 6.40
N LYS A 11 -8.23 -21.32 7.05
CA LYS A 11 -8.54 -21.71 8.45
C LYS A 11 -8.22 -20.66 9.51
N CYS A 12 -7.62 -19.55 9.11
CA CYS A 12 -7.23 -18.46 10.00
C CYS A 12 -8.39 -17.51 10.34
N ASP A 13 -9.44 -17.51 9.49
CA ASP A 13 -10.62 -16.65 9.62
C ASP A 13 -11.92 -17.44 9.80
N ASP A 14 -11.85 -18.78 9.87
CA ASP A 14 -13.00 -19.62 10.25
C ASP A 14 -13.50 -19.13 11.62
N PRO A 15 -14.70 -18.52 11.73
CA PRO A 15 -15.22 -18.16 13.02
C PRO A 15 -15.40 -19.47 13.82
N PRO A 16 -14.96 -19.52 15.10
CA PRO A 16 -15.26 -20.65 15.95
C PRO A 16 -16.77 -20.92 15.86
N SER A 17 -17.18 -22.20 15.77
CA SER A 17 -18.60 -22.55 15.84
C SER A 17 -19.20 -21.84 17.07
N LYS A 18 -20.49 -21.50 17.07
CA LYS A 18 -21.11 -20.77 18.21
C LYS A 18 -20.96 -21.49 19.57
N GLN A 19 -20.47 -22.72 19.59
CA GLN A 19 -20.21 -23.56 20.76
C GLN A 19 -18.70 -23.80 21.02
N ALA A 20 -17.80 -23.34 20.15
CA ALA A 20 -16.37 -23.46 20.33
C ALA A 20 -15.85 -22.32 21.24
N PRO A 21 -14.90 -22.61 22.14
CA PRO A 21 -14.23 -21.57 22.90
C PRO A 21 -13.56 -20.56 21.94
N PRO A 22 -13.46 -19.27 22.33
CA PRO A 22 -12.81 -18.27 21.49
C PRO A 22 -11.38 -18.74 21.15
N PRO A 23 -10.92 -18.52 19.91
CA PRO A 23 -9.55 -18.85 19.55
C PRO A 23 -8.60 -18.13 20.50
N PRO A 24 -7.45 -18.74 20.84
CA PRO A 24 -6.45 -18.06 21.63
C PRO A 24 -6.05 -16.75 20.91
N PRO A 25 -5.75 -15.68 21.67
CA PRO A 25 -5.31 -14.43 21.07
C PRO A 25 -4.08 -14.71 20.20
N ARG A 26 -4.05 -14.13 19.00
CA ARG A 26 -2.88 -14.25 18.14
C ARG A 26 -1.66 -13.68 18.88
N PRO A 27 -0.54 -14.41 18.93
CA PRO A 27 0.68 -13.88 19.54
C PRO A 27 1.10 -12.61 18.79
N VAL A 28 1.40 -11.57 19.55
CA VAL A 28 1.94 -10.32 19.03
C VAL A 28 3.45 -10.49 18.90
N TYR A 29 3.96 -10.37 17.68
CA TYR A 29 5.39 -10.43 17.40
C TYR A 29 5.91 -9.04 17.10
N GLU A 30 7.09 -8.73 17.63
CA GLU A 30 7.85 -7.54 17.30
C GLU A 30 9.22 -7.96 16.77
N TRP A 31 9.60 -7.42 15.62
CA TRP A 31 10.92 -7.67 15.05
C TRP A 31 11.97 -6.90 15.84
N VAL A 32 12.98 -7.59 16.38
CA VAL A 32 14.09 -6.99 17.13
C VAL A 32 15.37 -7.09 16.30
N PRO A 33 15.98 -5.97 15.88
CA PRO A 33 17.24 -6.01 15.15
C PRO A 33 18.42 -6.31 16.08
N ASN A 34 19.47 -6.91 15.52
CA ASN A 34 20.62 -7.40 16.31
C ASN A 34 21.53 -6.29 16.85
N ALA A 35 21.58 -5.12 16.21
CA ALA A 35 22.61 -4.10 16.44
C ALA A 35 22.07 -2.75 16.94
N CYS A 36 20.76 -2.60 17.10
CA CYS A 36 20.15 -1.35 17.56
C CYS A 36 18.78 -1.60 18.19
N SER A 37 18.17 -0.55 18.71
CA SER A 37 16.75 -0.54 19.06
C SER A 37 15.97 0.21 17.99
N LEU A 38 14.94 -0.40 17.42
CA LEU A 38 13.96 0.34 16.62
C LEU A 38 13.08 1.16 17.55
N ARG A 39 13.02 2.48 17.32
CA ARG A 39 12.05 3.31 18.02
C ARG A 39 10.66 2.91 17.56
N ARG A 40 9.76 2.69 18.52
CA ARG A 40 8.34 2.46 18.24
C ARG A 40 7.80 3.60 17.36
N LEU A 41 7.02 3.24 16.34
CA LEU A 41 6.36 4.21 15.50
C LEU A 41 5.20 4.83 16.28
N GLU A 42 5.39 6.07 16.73
CA GLU A 42 4.34 6.90 17.33
C GLU A 42 3.83 7.90 16.29
N ALA A 43 2.50 8.02 16.16
CA ALA A 43 1.88 8.84 15.13
C ALA A 43 2.34 10.30 15.19
N SER A 44 2.43 10.90 16.39
CA SER A 44 2.90 12.28 16.58
C SER A 44 4.33 12.47 16.08
N SER A 45 5.26 11.62 16.52
CA SER A 45 6.65 11.66 16.09
C SER A 45 6.84 11.39 14.60
N ALA A 46 5.99 10.55 14.01
CA ALA A 46 5.99 10.33 12.57
C ALA A 46 5.48 11.57 11.83
N CYS A 47 4.43 12.21 12.35
CA CYS A 47 3.86 13.44 11.79
C CYS A 47 4.78 14.64 11.88
N ASP A 48 5.65 14.73 12.90
CA ASP A 48 6.70 15.76 12.96
C ASP A 48 7.66 15.66 11.77
N VAL A 49 7.90 14.45 11.26
CA VAL A 49 8.79 14.19 10.12
C VAL A 49 8.04 14.30 8.79
N LEU A 50 6.80 13.79 8.75
CA LEU A 50 6.01 13.64 7.52
C LEU A 50 5.07 14.83 7.25
N GLY A 51 4.93 15.77 8.19
CA GLY A 51 4.08 16.94 8.06
C GLY A 51 4.41 17.73 6.78
N GLY A 52 3.37 18.01 5.99
CA GLY A 52 3.51 18.73 4.71
C GLY A 52 4.02 17.88 3.55
N LYS A 53 4.35 16.59 3.77
CA LYS A 53 4.89 15.72 2.72
C LYS A 53 3.82 14.96 1.96
N GLN A 54 4.14 14.64 0.72
CA GLN A 54 3.42 13.70 -0.12
C GLN A 54 4.18 12.38 -0.22
N ILE A 55 3.53 11.30 0.21
CA ILE A 55 4.06 9.95 0.20
C ILE A 55 3.35 9.17 -0.91
N VAL A 56 4.12 8.58 -1.81
CA VAL A 56 3.60 7.72 -2.87
C VAL A 56 4.12 6.30 -2.65
N VAL A 57 3.20 5.35 -2.55
CA VAL A 57 3.50 3.93 -2.40
C VAL A 57 3.08 3.23 -3.68
N VAL A 58 4.00 2.50 -4.31
CA VAL A 58 3.77 1.82 -5.59
C VAL A 58 4.07 0.34 -5.43
N GLY A 59 3.15 -0.52 -5.86
CA GLY A 59 3.37 -1.96 -5.86
C GLY A 59 2.11 -2.80 -6.01
N ASP A 60 2.22 -4.05 -5.61
CA ASP A 60 1.15 -5.05 -5.71
C ASP A 60 0.19 -5.04 -4.50
N SER A 61 -0.64 -6.08 -4.40
CA SER A 61 -1.60 -6.26 -3.30
C SER A 61 -0.95 -6.41 -1.92
N THR A 62 0.28 -6.91 -1.83
CA THR A 62 1.03 -7.02 -0.56
C THR A 62 1.50 -5.64 -0.10
N VAL A 63 1.94 -4.82 -1.06
CA VAL A 63 2.32 -3.43 -0.80
C VAL A 63 1.09 -2.60 -0.43
N LEU A 64 -0.06 -2.84 -1.05
CA LEU A 64 -1.32 -2.23 -0.63
C LEU A 64 -1.61 -2.49 0.86
N GLN A 65 -1.41 -3.72 1.37
CA GLN A 65 -1.60 -4.00 2.79
C GLN A 65 -0.65 -3.19 3.68
N THR A 66 0.59 -3.00 3.22
CA THR A 66 1.59 -2.16 3.93
C THR A 66 1.19 -0.68 3.92
N PHE A 67 0.63 -0.20 2.81
CA PHE A 67 0.08 1.15 2.73
C PHE A 67 -1.09 1.34 3.70
N LEU A 68 -2.04 0.39 3.74
CA LEU A 68 -3.19 0.44 4.64
C LEU A 68 -2.74 0.46 6.11
N SER A 69 -1.77 -0.38 6.49
CA SER A 69 -1.24 -0.41 7.85
C SER A 69 -0.54 0.90 8.22
N LEU A 70 0.25 1.48 7.30
CA LEU A 70 0.89 2.78 7.51
C LEU A 70 -0.14 3.89 7.75
N VAL A 71 -1.19 3.98 6.92
CA VAL A 71 -2.25 4.99 7.09
C VAL A 71 -2.91 4.84 8.46
N LEU A 72 -3.22 3.61 8.89
CA LEU A 72 -3.83 3.36 10.19
C LEU A 72 -2.89 3.72 11.36
N MET A 73 -1.61 3.37 11.27
CA MET A 73 -0.61 3.72 12.29
C MET A 73 -0.44 5.23 12.44
N LEU A 74 -0.62 6.00 11.35
CA LEU A 74 -0.59 7.46 11.37
C LEU A 74 -1.93 8.11 11.78
N GLY A 75 -2.95 7.31 12.11
CA GLY A 75 -4.29 7.83 12.41
C GLY A 75 -4.97 8.50 11.21
N GLY A 76 -4.58 8.10 10.00
CA GLY A 76 -5.03 8.71 8.76
C GLY A 76 -6.46 8.34 8.36
N ARG A 77 -6.99 9.12 7.42
CA ARG A 77 -8.33 8.97 6.85
C ARG A 77 -8.22 8.76 5.35
N PHE A 78 -8.83 7.69 4.86
CA PHE A 78 -8.91 7.41 3.43
C PHE A 78 -9.82 8.43 2.73
N GLY A 79 -9.41 8.86 1.54
CA GLY A 79 -10.24 9.65 0.64
C GLY A 79 -11.37 8.80 0.03
N ARG A 80 -12.32 9.45 -0.62
CA ARG A 80 -13.31 8.73 -1.42
C ARG A 80 -12.63 8.15 -2.66
N ASP A 81 -12.57 6.83 -2.74
CA ASP A 81 -12.26 6.15 -3.99
C ASP A 81 -13.49 6.28 -4.92
N VAL A 82 -13.30 6.92 -6.08
CA VAL A 82 -14.39 7.29 -7.00
C VAL A 82 -14.65 6.17 -8.02
N LYS A 83 -13.85 5.11 -8.05
CA LYS A 83 -14.01 4.03 -9.01
C LYS A 83 -14.59 2.79 -8.35
N ASN A 84 -15.86 2.48 -8.65
CA ASN A 84 -16.50 1.18 -8.37
C ASN A 84 -15.89 0.06 -9.24
N GLY A 85 -14.57 -0.12 -9.17
CA GLY A 85 -13.85 -1.20 -9.82
C GLY A 85 -13.73 -2.41 -8.89
N MET A 86 -13.65 -3.61 -9.45
CA MET A 86 -13.32 -4.82 -8.69
C MET A 86 -11.87 -4.80 -8.17
N VAL A 87 -11.03 -3.95 -8.76
CA VAL A 87 -9.62 -3.79 -8.43
C VAL A 87 -9.36 -2.36 -7.96
N ILE A 88 -8.74 -2.26 -6.79
CA ILE A 88 -8.19 -1.01 -6.27
C ILE A 88 -6.94 -0.68 -7.09
N ALA A 89 -7.07 0.28 -8.01
CA ALA A 89 -5.96 0.77 -8.82
C ALA A 89 -5.21 1.94 -8.15
N ASP A 90 -5.93 2.70 -7.32
CA ASP A 90 -5.45 3.94 -6.71
C ASP A 90 -6.17 4.17 -5.39
N LEU A 91 -5.44 4.50 -4.33
CA LEU A 91 -6.02 4.97 -3.08
C LEU A 91 -5.34 6.23 -2.64
N THR A 92 -6.11 7.12 -2.02
CA THR A 92 -5.56 8.29 -1.35
C THR A 92 -5.96 8.29 0.11
N ALA A 93 -5.08 8.81 0.94
CA ALA A 93 -5.33 9.05 2.35
C ALA A 93 -4.68 10.36 2.77
N SER A 94 -5.13 10.87 3.90
CA SER A 94 -4.53 12.02 4.58
C SER A 94 -4.25 11.65 6.02
N ALA A 95 -3.13 12.09 6.56
CA ALA A 95 -2.73 11.91 7.95
C ALA A 95 -2.18 13.23 8.51
N CYS A 96 -1.85 13.24 9.80
CA CYS A 96 -1.24 14.40 10.45
C CYS A 96 -2.10 15.67 10.31
N ASP A 97 -3.37 15.57 10.72
CA ASP A 97 -4.39 16.62 10.56
C ASP A 97 -4.58 17.11 9.12
N GLY A 98 -4.32 16.24 8.15
CA GLY A 98 -4.44 16.54 6.73
C GLY A 98 -3.18 17.16 6.12
N ALA A 99 -2.13 17.41 6.90
CA ALA A 99 -0.88 17.96 6.41
C ALA A 99 -0.07 16.97 5.57
N THR A 100 -0.23 15.66 5.80
CA THR A 100 0.47 14.61 5.05
C THR A 100 -0.49 13.93 4.10
N ARG A 101 -0.17 13.90 2.81
CA ARG A 101 -0.93 13.15 1.81
C ARG A 101 -0.24 11.84 1.52
N LEU A 102 -0.99 10.75 1.52
CA LEU A 102 -0.51 9.44 1.09
C LEU A 102 -1.31 9.00 -0.12
N SER A 103 -0.63 8.43 -1.11
CA SER A 103 -1.29 7.75 -2.23
C SER A 103 -0.66 6.39 -2.49
N PHE A 104 -1.50 5.44 -2.86
CA PHE A 104 -1.10 4.12 -3.33
C PHE A 104 -1.44 4.01 -4.81
N VAL A 105 -0.51 3.51 -5.62
CA VAL A 105 -0.74 3.20 -7.02
C VAL A 105 -0.40 1.74 -7.26
N ARG A 106 -1.36 0.99 -7.79
CA ARG A 106 -1.12 -0.42 -8.10
C ARG A 106 -0.21 -0.54 -9.32
N SER A 107 0.91 -1.25 -9.17
CA SER A 107 1.79 -1.67 -10.25
C SER A 107 2.44 -2.99 -9.87
N ASP A 108 1.83 -4.09 -10.32
CA ASP A 108 2.22 -5.45 -9.90
C ASP A 108 3.63 -5.86 -10.38
N LEU A 109 4.14 -5.21 -11.43
CA LEU A 109 5.47 -5.47 -11.99
C LEU A 109 6.43 -4.29 -11.81
N LEU A 110 5.99 -3.20 -11.17
CA LEU A 110 6.72 -1.93 -11.08
C LEU A 110 7.22 -1.41 -12.44
N LEU A 111 6.56 -1.77 -13.53
CA LEU A 111 6.92 -1.37 -14.88
C LEU A 111 6.30 -0.01 -15.21
N TRP A 112 7.00 0.78 -16.03
CA TRP A 112 6.50 2.03 -16.63
C TRP A 112 5.34 1.83 -17.60
N THR A 113 5.04 0.57 -17.93
CA THR A 113 4.02 0.19 -18.92
C THR A 113 3.14 -0.94 -18.39
N GLU A 114 1.86 -0.85 -18.73
CA GLU A 114 0.86 -1.90 -18.52
C GLU A 114 0.63 -2.76 -19.78
N MET A 115 1.21 -2.39 -20.92
CA MET A 115 1.05 -3.06 -22.22
C MET A 115 2.37 -3.33 -22.93
N VAL A 116 2.47 -4.49 -23.60
CA VAL A 116 3.65 -4.86 -24.40
C VAL A 116 3.93 -3.84 -25.52
N SER A 117 2.89 -3.17 -26.04
CA SER A 117 3.03 -2.09 -27.03
C SER A 117 3.92 -0.95 -26.53
N ASP A 118 3.86 -0.61 -25.25
CA ASP A 118 4.57 0.55 -24.71
C ASP A 118 6.01 0.19 -24.33
N TYR A 119 6.39 -1.08 -24.43
CA TYR A 119 7.80 -1.49 -24.35
C TYR A 119 8.64 -0.86 -25.47
N HIS A 120 8.06 -0.74 -26.67
CA HIS A 120 8.76 -0.13 -27.81
C HIS A 120 8.96 1.36 -27.64
N THR A 121 8.02 2.08 -27.02
CA THR A 121 8.13 3.52 -26.73
C THR A 121 9.10 3.79 -25.58
N VAL A 122 9.10 2.97 -24.52
CA VAL A 122 10.10 3.07 -23.43
C VAL A 122 11.51 2.83 -23.96
N ARG A 123 11.70 1.83 -24.83
CA ARG A 123 13.01 1.52 -25.43
C ARG A 123 13.59 2.67 -26.27
N GLN A 124 12.74 3.54 -26.79
CA GLN A 124 13.14 4.71 -27.57
C GLN A 124 13.42 5.96 -26.72
N CYS A 125 13.40 5.83 -25.37
CA CYS A 125 13.44 6.96 -24.45
C CYS A 125 12.38 8.02 -24.78
N ASP A 126 11.21 7.57 -25.27
CA ASP A 126 10.16 8.48 -25.69
C ASP A 126 9.53 9.12 -24.44
N ALA A 127 9.46 10.47 -24.45
CA ALA A 127 9.05 11.29 -23.32
C ALA A 127 7.61 11.03 -22.87
N PHE A 128 6.80 10.36 -23.70
CA PHE A 128 5.43 9.97 -23.38
C PHE A 128 5.33 8.94 -22.26
N SER A 129 6.38 8.12 -22.04
CA SER A 129 6.44 7.18 -20.91
C SER A 129 6.42 7.88 -19.54
N ILE A 130 6.95 9.11 -19.47
CA ILE A 130 6.90 9.97 -18.27
C ILE A 130 5.47 10.49 -18.02
N LEU A 131 4.59 10.48 -19.02
CA LEU A 131 3.20 10.88 -18.86
C LEU A 131 2.33 9.80 -18.21
N HIS A 132 2.86 8.60 -17.99
CA HIS A 132 2.11 7.57 -17.28
C HIS A 132 1.71 8.11 -15.88
N PRO A 133 0.43 8.02 -15.47
CA PRO A 133 -0.06 8.69 -14.26
C PRO A 133 0.71 8.35 -12.98
N PHE A 134 1.19 7.10 -12.86
CA PHE A 134 2.02 6.72 -11.71
C PHE A 134 3.41 7.34 -11.78
N VAL A 135 4.03 7.43 -12.97
CA VAL A 135 5.38 8.00 -13.14
C VAL A 135 5.34 9.47 -12.79
N GLN A 136 4.30 10.20 -13.19
CA GLN A 136 4.14 11.60 -12.80
C GLN A 136 4.03 11.77 -11.29
N ARG A 137 3.17 11.00 -10.61
CA ARG A 137 3.04 11.13 -9.15
C ARG A 137 4.32 10.75 -8.41
N ALA A 138 4.96 9.67 -8.83
CA ALA A 138 6.20 9.21 -8.21
C ALA A 138 7.38 10.17 -8.46
N SER A 139 7.42 10.85 -9.61
CA SER A 139 8.56 11.71 -10.01
C SER A 139 8.38 13.21 -9.74
N ARG A 140 7.14 13.71 -9.69
CA ARG A 140 6.85 15.14 -9.55
C ARG A 140 6.18 15.51 -8.24
N ASP A 141 5.32 14.63 -7.72
CA ASP A 141 4.46 14.97 -6.59
C ASP A 141 4.97 14.38 -5.28
N ALA A 142 5.78 13.31 -5.32
CA ALA A 142 6.26 12.60 -4.14
C ALA A 142 7.48 13.27 -3.50
N ASP A 143 7.40 13.56 -2.20
CA ASP A 143 8.57 13.81 -1.35
C ASP A 143 9.23 12.49 -0.91
N VAL A 144 8.43 11.43 -0.80
CA VAL A 144 8.87 10.09 -0.43
C VAL A 144 8.18 9.09 -1.35
N CYS A 145 8.97 8.23 -2.00
CA CYS A 145 8.45 7.16 -2.83
C CYS A 145 8.87 5.80 -2.27
N CYS A 146 7.89 4.93 -2.01
CA CYS A 146 8.09 3.57 -1.55
C CYS A 146 7.70 2.60 -2.65
N TRP A 147 8.64 1.77 -3.08
CA TRP A 147 8.44 0.76 -4.12
C TRP A 147 8.49 -0.62 -3.47
N GLY A 148 7.54 -1.48 -3.80
CA GLY A 148 7.55 -2.85 -3.31
C GLY A 148 6.99 -3.83 -4.32
N TRP A 149 7.50 -5.05 -4.25
CA TRP A 149 7.04 -6.18 -5.02
C TRP A 149 7.15 -7.42 -4.14
N GLY A 150 6.01 -8.03 -3.81
CA GLY A 150 5.88 -9.15 -2.89
C GLY A 150 5.44 -10.45 -3.56
N THR A 151 4.71 -10.42 -4.68
CA THR A 151 4.32 -11.64 -5.39
C THR A 151 5.38 -12.05 -6.41
N THR A 152 6.40 -12.79 -5.96
CA THR A 152 7.20 -13.64 -6.87
C THR A 152 6.52 -15.00 -6.96
N CYS A 153 5.83 -15.27 -8.07
CA CYS A 153 5.48 -16.65 -8.42
C CYS A 153 6.78 -17.38 -8.77
N HIS A 154 7.39 -18.04 -7.79
CA HIS A 154 8.37 -19.08 -8.08
C HIS A 154 7.62 -20.23 -8.74
N ALA A 155 7.74 -20.36 -10.06
CA ALA A 155 7.44 -21.62 -10.73
C ALA A 155 8.51 -22.63 -10.27
N ALA A 156 8.07 -23.68 -9.59
CA ALA A 156 8.87 -24.86 -9.30
C ALA A 156 8.99 -25.73 -10.56
#